data_AF-A0A498G4D7-F1
#
_entry.id   AF-A0A498G4D7-F1
#
_cell.length_a   1.000
_cell.length_b   1.000
_cell.length_c   1.000
_cell.angle_alpha   90.00
_cell.angle_beta   90.00
_cell.angle_gamma   90.00
#
_symmetry.space_group_name_H-M   'P 1'
#
loop_
_entity.id
_entity.type
_entity.pdbx_description
1 polymer ?
#
loop_
_entity_poly.entity_id
_entity_poly.type
_entity_poly.pdbx_seq_one_letter_code
_entity_poly.pdbx_strand_id
1 'polypeptide(L)'
;MPPVTPLLRPGQFFTERDPDAGHALVLILLHLISVPLAVWGVGQVLKARIDGTVMVDNPNRPSEQFCEHAAASMDVGCDAPAQIERNIDAILADAIGQLIGPALLGVGIVLVLVGGALHVGAWAFNGENGVGTSFAVALWGLFPSLVGLVVGVAVLFVILDPLTVTTGDDPAVMAEWIRTELAPLLTWQPFFTGATTLWSAIIWRSGLVHSQGLDNGSATLTAGTIAVLFWILSLV
;
A
#
# COMPACT_ATOMS: atom_id res chain seq x y z
N MET A 1 19.13 -17.15 -23.24
CA MET A 1 17.81 -17.52 -22.71
C MET A 1 17.04 -16.23 -22.48
N PRO A 2 15.75 -16.15 -22.86
CA PRO A 2 14.92 -14.98 -22.62
C PRO A 2 14.86 -14.63 -21.13
N PRO A 3 14.96 -13.35 -20.73
CA PRO A 3 14.86 -12.96 -19.33
C PRO A 3 13.50 -13.35 -18.77
N VAL A 4 13.40 -13.98 -17.59
CA VAL A 4 12.11 -14.48 -17.05
C VAL A 4 11.17 -13.35 -16.65
N THR A 5 11.70 -12.17 -16.32
CA THR A 5 10.93 -10.99 -15.88
C THR A 5 11.46 -9.71 -16.54
N PRO A 6 10.65 -8.66 -16.71
CA PRO A 6 11.09 -7.38 -17.24
C PRO A 6 11.86 -6.52 -16.23
N LEU A 7 12.08 -6.99 -15.00
CA LEU A 7 12.65 -6.19 -13.90
C LEU A 7 14.04 -5.61 -14.20
N LEU A 8 14.92 -6.37 -14.84
CA LEU A 8 16.28 -5.92 -15.14
C LEU A 8 16.52 -5.68 -16.63
N ARG A 9 15.72 -6.32 -17.50
CA ARG A 9 15.87 -6.27 -18.96
C ARG A 9 14.50 -6.17 -19.64
N PRO A 10 13.77 -5.06 -19.44
CA PRO A 10 12.39 -4.97 -19.89
C PRO A 10 12.24 -5.02 -21.41
N GLY A 11 13.14 -4.38 -22.17
CA GLY A 11 13.09 -4.43 -23.64
C GLY A 11 13.21 -5.85 -24.22
N GLN A 12 14.19 -6.64 -23.74
CA GLN A 12 14.34 -8.04 -24.16
C GLN A 12 13.12 -8.88 -23.78
N PHE A 13 12.59 -8.69 -22.57
CA PHE A 13 11.41 -9.41 -22.10
C PHE A 13 10.20 -9.20 -23.00
N PHE A 14 9.83 -7.95 -23.28
CA PHE A 14 8.63 -7.63 -24.08
C PHE A 14 8.81 -7.89 -25.58
N THR A 15 10.05 -8.02 -26.07
CA THR A 15 10.31 -8.42 -27.46
C THR A 15 10.16 -9.93 -27.65
N GLU A 16 10.55 -10.72 -26.64
CA GLU A 16 10.65 -12.18 -26.76
C GLU A 16 9.45 -12.92 -26.18
N ARG A 17 8.50 -12.22 -25.54
CA ARG A 17 7.32 -12.84 -24.91
C ARG A 17 6.05 -12.07 -25.20
N ASP A 18 5.03 -12.84 -25.58
CA ASP A 18 3.66 -12.37 -25.65
C ASP A 18 2.98 -12.36 -24.27
N PRO A 19 1.96 -11.51 -24.06
CA PRO A 19 1.14 -11.54 -22.87
C PRO A 19 0.42 -12.89 -22.71
N ASP A 20 0.68 -13.57 -21.59
CA ASP A 20 0.01 -14.82 -21.23
C ASP A 20 -1.01 -14.61 -20.10
N ALA A 21 -2.22 -15.13 -20.30
CA ALA A 21 -3.34 -14.94 -19.37
C ALA A 21 -3.10 -15.62 -18.00
N GLY A 22 -2.42 -16.77 -17.99
CA GLY A 22 -2.08 -17.47 -16.74
C GLY A 22 -1.12 -16.64 -15.88
N HIS A 23 -0.06 -16.11 -16.49
CA HIS A 23 0.88 -15.21 -15.81
C HIS A 23 0.19 -13.91 -15.35
N ALA A 24 -0.69 -13.34 -16.16
CA ALA A 24 -1.45 -12.15 -15.79
C ALA A 24 -2.31 -12.40 -14.54
N LEU A 25 -2.99 -13.55 -14.45
CA LEU A 25 -3.78 -13.92 -13.28
C LEU A 25 -2.92 -14.03 -12.01
N VAL A 26 -1.75 -14.67 -12.11
CA VAL A 26 -0.81 -14.77 -10.98
C VAL A 26 -0.36 -13.39 -10.51
N LEU A 27 -0.01 -12.50 -11.45
CA LEU A 27 0.39 -11.13 -11.11
C LEU A 27 -0.76 -10.34 -10.48
N ILE A 28 -1.99 -10.49 -10.97
CA ILE A 28 -3.17 -9.83 -10.38
C ILE A 28 -3.35 -10.30 -8.93
N LEU A 29 -3.36 -11.61 -8.70
CA LEU A 29 -3.50 -12.15 -7.35
C LEU A 29 -2.38 -11.68 -6.43
N LEU A 30 -1.13 -11.68 -6.93
CA LEU A 30 0.03 -11.19 -6.19
C LEU A 30 -0.13 -9.72 -5.77
N HIS A 31 -0.60 -8.85 -6.66
CA HIS A 31 -0.85 -7.45 -6.31
C HIS A 31 -2.00 -7.33 -5.31
N LEU A 32 -3.13 -8.02 -5.54
CA LEU A 32 -4.29 -7.94 -4.66
C LEU A 32 -3.95 -8.31 -3.21
N ILE A 33 -3.10 -9.32 -3.00
CA ILE A 33 -2.70 -9.72 -1.64
C ILE A 33 -1.55 -8.90 -1.06
N SER A 34 -0.81 -8.12 -1.87
CA SER A 34 0.44 -7.51 -1.42
C SER A 34 0.25 -6.45 -0.34
N VAL A 35 -0.72 -5.54 -0.52
CA VAL A 35 -0.99 -4.48 0.47
C VAL A 35 -1.61 -5.06 1.74
N PRO A 36 -2.61 -5.97 1.70
CA PRO A 36 -3.06 -6.69 2.89
C PRO A 36 -1.92 -7.39 3.65
N LEU A 37 -1.01 -8.06 2.94
CA LEU A 37 0.16 -8.69 3.56
C LEU A 37 1.14 -7.67 4.16
N ALA A 38 1.34 -6.53 3.50
CA ALA A 38 2.19 -5.46 4.03
C ALA A 38 1.57 -4.83 5.29
N VAL A 39 0.27 -4.54 5.30
CA VAL A 39 -0.47 -4.03 6.48
C VAL A 39 -0.37 -5.02 7.64
N TRP A 40 -0.60 -6.30 7.37
CA TRP A 40 -0.41 -7.35 8.36
C TRP A 40 1.04 -7.40 8.87
N GLY A 41 2.02 -7.32 7.97
CA GLY A 41 3.44 -7.31 8.29
C GLY A 41 3.85 -6.13 9.18
N VAL A 42 3.41 -4.92 8.86
CA VAL A 42 3.57 -3.72 9.71
C VAL A 42 2.97 -3.98 11.09
N GLY A 43 1.78 -4.56 11.13
CA GLY A 43 1.15 -4.98 12.39
C GLY A 43 2.01 -5.92 13.23
N GLN A 44 2.62 -6.93 12.61
CA GLN A 44 3.55 -7.83 13.31
C GLN A 44 4.80 -7.12 13.82
N VAL A 45 5.35 -6.19 13.03
CA VAL A 45 6.48 -5.36 13.46
C VAL A 45 6.08 -4.54 14.70
N LEU A 46 4.93 -3.87 14.67
CA LEU A 46 4.46 -3.08 15.80
C LEU A 46 4.22 -3.93 17.06
N LYS A 47 3.60 -5.10 16.94
CA LYS A 47 3.41 -6.03 18.07
C LYS A 47 4.73 -6.53 18.66
N ALA A 48 5.75 -6.72 17.83
CA ALA A 48 7.07 -7.14 18.28
C ALA A 48 7.87 -6.01 18.94
N ARG A 49 7.48 -4.74 18.72
CA ARG A 49 8.20 -3.56 19.20
C ARG A 49 7.46 -2.81 20.30
N ILE A 50 6.13 -2.90 20.37
CA ILE A 50 5.31 -2.17 21.33
C ILE A 50 4.65 -3.18 22.26
N ASP A 51 5.04 -3.16 23.53
CA ASP A 51 4.46 -4.01 24.57
C ASP A 51 3.73 -3.15 25.60
N GLY A 52 2.60 -3.67 26.12
CA GLY A 52 1.87 -3.05 27.21
C GLY A 52 0.37 -2.88 27.01
N THR A 53 -0.20 -2.05 27.88
CA THR A 53 -1.63 -1.81 28.00
C THR A 53 -1.93 -0.32 28.06
N VAL A 54 -3.09 0.05 27.53
CA VAL A 54 -3.58 1.43 27.53
C VAL A 54 -5.03 1.47 28.01
N MET A 55 -5.40 2.56 28.69
CA MET A 55 -6.80 2.83 29.00
C MET A 55 -7.50 3.31 27.74
N VAL A 56 -8.60 2.65 27.37
CA VAL A 56 -9.46 3.07 26.26
C VAL A 56 -10.90 3.16 26.72
N ASP A 57 -11.70 3.97 26.02
CA ASP A 57 -13.13 4.03 26.29
C ASP A 57 -13.78 2.66 26.11
N ASN A 58 -14.67 2.31 27.04
CA ASN A 58 -15.33 1.02 27.03
C ASN A 58 -16.39 0.99 25.91
N PRO A 59 -16.20 0.21 24.83
CA PRO A 59 -17.14 0.19 23.72
C PRO A 59 -18.50 -0.43 24.10
N ASN A 60 -18.56 -1.14 25.23
CA ASN A 60 -19.79 -1.73 25.75
C ASN A 60 -20.57 -0.76 26.68
N ARG A 61 -20.02 0.43 26.96
CA ARG A 61 -20.70 1.49 27.71
C ARG A 61 -21.24 2.53 26.72
N PRO A 62 -22.51 2.97 26.85
CA PRO A 62 -23.01 4.11 26.09
C PRO A 62 -22.18 5.39 26.33
N SER A 63 -22.28 6.36 25.42
CA SER A 63 -21.57 7.63 25.57
C SER A 63 -21.99 8.38 26.85
N GLU A 64 -21.10 9.20 27.39
CA GLU A 64 -21.37 9.95 28.62
C GLU A 64 -22.58 10.89 28.48
N GLN A 65 -22.71 11.58 27.35
CA GLN A 65 -23.91 12.36 27.03
C GLN A 65 -25.18 11.52 27.05
N PHE A 66 -25.15 10.28 26.56
CA PHE A 66 -26.31 9.42 26.63
C PHE A 66 -26.63 9.02 28.07
N CYS A 67 -25.62 8.67 28.86
CA CYS A 67 -25.79 8.29 30.26
C CYS A 67 -26.27 9.44 31.15
N GLU A 68 -25.88 10.69 30.89
CA GLU A 68 -26.38 11.87 31.61
C GLU A 68 -27.87 12.13 31.36
N HIS A 69 -28.37 11.77 30.18
CA HIS A 69 -29.76 12.02 29.76
C HIS A 69 -30.66 10.77 29.86
N ALA A 70 -30.10 9.61 30.17
CA ALA A 70 -30.84 8.36 30.31
C ALA A 70 -31.74 8.41 31.54
N ALA A 71 -32.99 7.94 31.41
CA ALA A 71 -33.87 7.82 32.55
C ALA A 71 -33.33 6.75 33.52
N ALA A 72 -33.31 7.06 34.82
CA ALA A 72 -32.78 6.18 35.86
C ALA A 72 -33.48 4.79 35.95
N SER A 73 -34.62 4.62 35.28
CA SER A 73 -35.35 3.35 35.17
C SER A 73 -34.86 2.44 34.04
N MET A 74 -33.91 2.88 33.21
CA MET A 74 -33.40 2.12 32.07
C MET A 74 -32.05 1.49 32.42
N ASP A 75 -31.99 0.16 32.46
CA ASP A 75 -30.73 -0.60 32.57
C ASP A 75 -30.07 -0.67 31.18
N VAL A 76 -29.28 0.36 30.87
CA VAL A 76 -28.56 0.53 29.59
C VAL A 76 -27.04 0.43 29.75
N GLY A 77 -26.56 -0.14 30.87
CA GLY A 77 -25.14 -0.38 31.09
C GLY A 77 -24.31 0.86 31.42
N CYS A 78 -24.93 1.97 31.86
CA CYS A 78 -24.21 3.19 32.27
C CYS A 78 -23.34 3.00 33.54
N ASP A 79 -23.61 1.96 34.31
CA ASP A 79 -22.84 1.53 35.50
C ASP A 79 -21.52 0.84 35.15
N ALA A 80 -21.33 0.45 33.88
CA ALA A 80 -20.06 -0.09 33.40
C ALA A 80 -18.96 0.98 33.50
N PRO A 81 -17.68 0.60 33.72
CA PRO A 81 -16.59 1.55 33.80
C PRO A 81 -16.45 2.32 32.49
N ALA A 82 -16.18 3.62 32.59
CA ALA A 82 -16.01 4.52 31.45
C ALA A 82 -14.85 4.10 30.55
N GLN A 83 -13.75 3.66 31.17
CA GLN A 83 -12.56 3.18 30.47
C GLN A 83 -12.18 1.79 30.97
N ILE A 84 -11.64 1.01 30.05
CA ILE A 84 -11.09 -0.33 30.30
C ILE A 84 -9.65 -0.39 29.83
N GLU A 85 -8.86 -1.16 30.55
CA GLU A 85 -7.50 -1.48 30.13
C GLU A 85 -7.55 -2.48 28.96
N ARG A 86 -6.93 -2.13 27.83
CA ARG A 86 -6.78 -3.02 26.68
C ARG A 86 -5.31 -3.21 26.33
N ASN A 87 -4.99 -4.46 26.00
CA ASN A 87 -3.69 -4.82 25.44
C ASN A 87 -3.55 -4.25 24.02
N ILE A 88 -2.38 -3.68 23.74
CA ILE A 88 -2.05 -3.04 22.46
C ILE A 88 -2.17 -4.04 21.29
N ASP A 89 -1.85 -5.31 21.48
CA ASP A 89 -1.97 -6.34 20.44
C ASP A 89 -3.40 -6.53 19.94
N ALA A 90 -4.38 -6.42 20.84
CA ALA A 90 -5.79 -6.53 20.51
C ALA A 90 -6.26 -5.28 19.74
N ILE A 91 -5.82 -4.10 20.16
CA ILE A 91 -6.12 -2.84 19.47
C ILE A 91 -5.51 -2.86 18.05
N LEU A 92 -4.25 -3.30 17.92
CA LEU A 92 -3.58 -3.43 16.63
C LEU A 92 -4.28 -4.47 15.74
N ALA A 93 -4.72 -5.60 16.29
CA ALA A 93 -5.45 -6.62 15.53
C ALA A 93 -6.77 -6.07 14.95
N ASP A 94 -7.54 -5.35 15.78
CA ASP A 94 -8.79 -4.73 15.35
C ASP A 94 -8.53 -3.70 14.23
N ALA A 95 -7.53 -2.83 14.42
CA ALA A 95 -7.16 -1.81 13.44
C ALA A 95 -6.69 -2.41 12.12
N ILE A 96 -5.84 -3.45 12.15
CA ILE A 96 -5.40 -4.18 10.95
C ILE A 96 -6.61 -4.76 10.22
N GLY A 97 -7.53 -5.40 10.96
CA GLY A 97 -8.73 -6.01 10.38
C GLY A 97 -9.60 -5.00 9.62
N GLN A 98 -9.72 -3.77 10.13
CA GLN A 98 -10.45 -2.69 9.47
C GLN A 98 -9.78 -2.20 8.18
N LEU A 99 -8.45 -2.32 8.07
CA LEU A 99 -7.69 -1.86 6.91
C LEU A 99 -7.63 -2.87 5.75
N ILE A 100 -7.86 -4.16 5.99
CA ILE A 100 -7.75 -5.20 4.94
C ILE A 100 -8.75 -4.95 3.79
N GLY A 101 -10.01 -4.63 4.11
CA GLY A 101 -11.05 -4.37 3.10
C GLY A 101 -10.71 -3.18 2.21
N PRO A 102 -10.45 -1.99 2.77
CA PRO A 102 -9.98 -0.83 2.03
C PRO A 102 -8.69 -1.08 1.23
N ALA A 103 -7.73 -1.83 1.78
CA ALA A 103 -6.49 -2.18 1.09
C ALA A 103 -6.72 -2.98 -0.20
N LEU A 104 -7.57 -4.01 -0.14
CA LEU A 104 -7.94 -4.81 -1.31
C LEU A 104 -8.58 -3.95 -2.40
N LEU A 105 -9.51 -3.08 -2.02
CA LEU A 105 -10.18 -2.18 -2.94
C LEU A 105 -9.20 -1.18 -3.56
N GLY A 106 -8.32 -0.60 -2.74
CA GLY A 106 -7.31 0.37 -3.19
C GLY A 106 -6.38 -0.21 -4.25
N VAL A 107 -5.88 -1.43 -4.06
CA VAL A 107 -5.05 -2.11 -5.08
C VAL A 107 -5.81 -2.33 -6.38
N GLY A 108 -7.06 -2.80 -6.30
CA GLY A 108 -7.90 -2.99 -7.48
C GLY A 108 -8.09 -1.70 -8.26
N ILE A 109 -8.35 -0.60 -7.56
CA ILE A 109 -8.49 0.74 -8.16
C ILE A 109 -7.18 1.15 -8.85
N VAL A 110 -6.03 1.03 -8.19
CA VAL A 110 -4.73 1.38 -8.78
C VAL A 110 -4.45 0.58 -10.06
N LEU A 111 -4.72 -0.73 -10.05
CA LEU A 111 -4.56 -1.58 -11.24
C LEU A 111 -5.41 -1.10 -12.41
N VAL A 112 -6.69 -0.79 -12.16
CA VAL A 112 -7.61 -0.28 -13.19
C VAL A 112 -7.18 1.09 -13.69
N LEU A 113 -6.77 1.99 -12.80
CA LEU A 113 -6.34 3.34 -13.17
C LEU A 113 -5.06 3.32 -13.99
N VAL A 114 -4.03 2.56 -13.58
CA VAL A 114 -2.76 2.49 -14.29
C VAL A 114 -2.92 1.73 -15.62
N GLY A 115 -3.61 0.58 -15.62
CA GLY A 115 -3.90 -0.17 -16.84
C GLY A 115 -4.74 0.63 -17.84
N GLY A 116 -5.78 1.30 -17.34
CA GLY A 116 -6.62 2.20 -18.13
C GLY A 116 -5.86 3.40 -18.69
N ALA A 117 -5.04 4.07 -17.88
CA ALA A 117 -4.23 5.21 -18.32
C ALA A 117 -3.21 4.82 -19.39
N LEU A 118 -2.51 3.68 -19.21
CA LEU A 118 -1.61 3.15 -20.22
C LEU A 118 -2.34 2.78 -21.51
N HIS A 119 -3.56 2.24 -21.40
CA HIS A 119 -4.39 1.95 -22.58
C HIS A 119 -4.83 3.20 -23.31
N VAL A 120 -5.32 4.22 -22.59
CA VAL A 120 -5.71 5.51 -23.17
C VAL A 120 -4.52 6.18 -23.85
N GLY A 121 -3.34 6.15 -23.23
CA GLY A 121 -2.11 6.67 -23.84
C GLY A 121 -1.72 5.91 -25.10
N ALA A 122 -1.71 4.57 -25.07
CA ALA A 122 -1.44 3.76 -26.25
C ALA A 122 -2.45 4.05 -27.38
N TRP A 123 -3.74 4.10 -27.06
CA TRP A 123 -4.80 4.42 -28.02
C TRP A 123 -4.63 5.81 -28.65
N ALA A 124 -4.31 6.84 -27.85
CA ALA A 124 -4.09 8.20 -28.34
C ALA A 124 -2.91 8.31 -29.33
N PHE A 125 -1.96 7.38 -29.27
CA PHE A 125 -0.81 7.30 -30.17
C PHE A 125 -0.91 6.14 -31.18
N ASN A 126 -2.11 5.64 -31.45
CA ASN A 126 -2.38 4.57 -32.43
C ASN A 126 -1.63 3.25 -32.13
N GLY A 127 -1.57 2.85 -30.85
CA GLY A 127 -1.02 1.58 -30.43
C GLY A 127 -1.71 0.39 -31.12
N GLU A 128 -0.92 -0.65 -31.38
CA GLU A 128 -1.29 -1.76 -32.26
C GLU A 128 -2.15 -2.82 -31.55
N ASN A 129 -2.10 -2.89 -30.22
CA ASN A 129 -2.66 -3.99 -29.44
C ASN A 129 -3.77 -3.54 -28.47
N GLY A 130 -4.58 -4.52 -28.04
CA GLY A 130 -5.76 -4.28 -27.23
C GLY A 130 -5.49 -3.92 -25.77
N VAL A 131 -6.59 -3.69 -25.03
CA VAL A 131 -6.58 -3.33 -23.61
C VAL A 131 -5.87 -4.37 -22.73
N GLY A 132 -6.00 -5.67 -23.04
CA GLY A 132 -5.34 -6.74 -22.29
C GLY A 132 -3.82 -6.58 -22.26
N THR A 133 -3.22 -6.15 -23.37
CA THR A 133 -1.77 -5.89 -23.46
C THR A 133 -1.37 -4.71 -22.58
N SER A 134 -2.14 -3.62 -22.55
CA SER A 134 -1.87 -2.48 -21.65
C SER A 134 -1.94 -2.88 -20.17
N PHE A 135 -2.91 -3.73 -19.78
CA PHE A 135 -3.00 -4.25 -18.42
C PHE A 135 -1.86 -5.20 -18.06
N ALA A 136 -1.40 -6.03 -19.00
CA ALA A 136 -0.21 -6.86 -18.80
C ALA A 136 1.05 -6.02 -18.56
N VAL A 137 1.22 -4.95 -19.35
CA VAL A 137 2.31 -3.97 -19.15
C VAL A 137 2.17 -3.26 -17.80
N ALA A 138 0.96 -2.87 -17.41
CA ALA A 138 0.67 -2.24 -16.12
C ALA A 138 1.09 -3.13 -14.95
N LEU A 139 0.66 -4.39 -14.94
CA LEU A 139 0.98 -5.38 -13.91
C LEU A 139 2.49 -5.55 -13.73
N TRP A 140 3.23 -5.66 -14.83
CA TRP A 140 4.68 -5.79 -14.75
C TRP A 140 5.37 -4.53 -14.27
N GLY A 141 4.94 -3.36 -14.72
CA GLY A 141 5.54 -2.11 -14.25
C GLY A 141 5.09 -1.71 -12.84
N LEU A 142 4.06 -2.32 -12.26
CA LEU A 142 3.75 -2.19 -10.84
C LEU A 142 4.58 -3.12 -9.95
N PHE A 143 5.25 -4.13 -10.51
CA PHE A 143 6.08 -5.06 -9.72
C PHE A 143 7.17 -4.39 -8.86
N PRO A 144 7.88 -3.33 -9.31
CA PRO A 144 8.78 -2.56 -8.44
C PRO A 144 8.14 -2.11 -7.13
N SER A 145 6.84 -1.78 -7.11
CA SER A 145 6.14 -1.40 -5.88
C SER A 145 6.04 -2.55 -4.87
N LEU A 146 5.96 -3.81 -5.34
CA LEU A 146 6.00 -4.99 -4.48
C LEU A 146 7.36 -5.13 -3.79
N VAL A 147 8.43 -4.86 -4.52
CA VAL A 147 9.80 -4.82 -3.96
C VAL A 147 9.88 -3.70 -2.92
N GLY A 148 9.37 -2.52 -3.25
CA GLY A 148 9.29 -1.38 -2.34
C GLY A 148 8.52 -1.69 -1.05
N LEU A 149 7.38 -2.39 -1.13
CA LEU A 149 6.60 -2.81 0.04
C LEU A 149 7.39 -3.74 0.95
N VAL A 150 8.03 -4.78 0.39
CA VAL A 150 8.84 -5.72 1.17
C VAL A 150 10.02 -5.02 1.84
N VAL A 151 10.73 -4.18 1.10
CA VAL A 151 11.85 -3.37 1.63
C VAL A 151 11.35 -2.42 2.70
N GLY A 152 10.20 -1.77 2.51
CA GLY A 152 9.62 -0.84 3.48
C GLY A 152 9.30 -1.51 4.81
N VAL A 153 8.66 -2.69 4.79
CA VAL A 153 8.38 -3.48 6.01
C VAL A 153 9.68 -3.92 6.68
N ALA A 154 10.67 -4.37 5.90
CA ALA A 154 11.96 -4.80 6.43
C ALA A 154 12.73 -3.63 7.08
N VAL A 155 12.75 -2.46 6.43
CA VAL A 155 13.35 -1.23 6.97
C VAL A 155 12.64 -0.85 8.27
N LEU A 156 11.30 -0.84 8.27
CA LEU A 156 10.50 -0.54 9.45
C LEU A 156 10.87 -1.46 10.63
N PHE A 157 11.03 -2.76 10.39
CA PHE A 157 11.46 -3.71 11.40
C PHE A 157 12.85 -3.42 11.99
N VAL A 158 13.77 -2.93 11.16
CA VAL A 158 15.15 -2.62 11.59
C VAL A 158 15.23 -1.30 12.35
N ILE A 159 14.46 -0.29 11.95
CA ILE A 159 14.57 1.06 12.52
C ILE A 159 13.76 1.25 13.80
N LEU A 160 12.63 0.52 13.96
CA LEU A 160 11.79 0.68 15.14
C LEU A 160 12.47 0.05 16.36
N ASP A 161 12.86 0.90 17.29
CA ASP A 161 13.29 0.46 18.61
C ASP A 161 12.10 -0.04 19.45
N PRO A 162 12.32 -0.98 20.39
CA PRO A 162 11.25 -1.42 21.28
C PRO A 162 10.80 -0.31 22.24
N LEU A 163 9.48 -0.19 22.42
CA LEU A 163 8.81 0.71 23.36
C LEU A 163 7.92 -0.12 24.30
N THR A 164 8.03 0.12 25.61
CA THR A 164 7.07 -0.40 26.59
C THR A 164 6.14 0.72 27.00
N VAL A 165 4.85 0.51 26.84
CA VAL A 165 3.78 1.46 27.19
C VAL A 165 3.09 0.99 28.47
N THR A 166 2.87 1.90 29.40
CA THR A 166 2.16 1.66 30.64
C THR A 166 0.85 2.43 30.67
N THR A 167 -0.10 1.97 31.48
CA THR A 167 -1.46 2.54 31.59
C THR A 167 -1.51 4.00 32.06
N GLY A 168 -0.40 4.56 32.56
CA GLY A 168 -0.26 5.95 32.97
C GLY A 168 0.46 6.86 31.96
N ASP A 169 0.93 6.32 30.83
CA ASP A 169 1.62 7.09 29.81
C ASP A 169 0.64 7.94 29.00
N ASP A 170 1.00 9.22 28.78
CA ASP A 170 0.21 10.13 27.96
C ASP A 170 0.22 9.66 26.50
N PRO A 171 -0.95 9.45 25.86
CA PRO A 171 -1.04 9.10 24.44
C PRO A 171 -0.27 10.04 23.50
N ALA A 172 -0.10 11.31 23.89
CA ALA A 172 0.70 12.27 23.14
C ALA A 172 2.18 11.88 23.07
N VAL A 173 2.73 11.26 24.11
CA VAL A 173 4.12 10.78 24.17
C VAL A 173 4.32 9.64 23.18
N MET A 174 3.37 8.71 23.09
CA MET A 174 3.42 7.61 22.12
C MET A 174 3.34 8.14 20.68
N ALA A 175 2.44 9.09 20.41
CA ALA A 175 2.33 9.70 19.09
C ALA A 175 3.62 10.44 18.68
N GLU A 176 4.25 11.16 19.61
CA GLU A 176 5.51 11.87 19.35
C GLU A 176 6.69 10.92 19.17
N TRP A 177 6.73 9.82 19.92
CA TRP A 177 7.70 8.75 19.72
C TRP A 177 7.60 8.16 18.31
N ILE A 178 6.39 7.75 17.88
CA ILE A 178 6.17 7.21 16.52
C ILE A 178 6.61 8.23 15.46
N ARG A 179 6.27 9.52 15.63
CA ARG A 179 6.70 10.56 14.68
C ARG A 179 8.22 10.70 14.63
N THR A 180 8.88 10.67 15.77
CA THR A 180 10.34 10.81 15.87
C THR A 180 11.05 9.64 15.20
N GLU A 181 10.62 8.41 15.49
CA GLU A 181 11.19 7.19 14.89
C GLU A 181 10.94 7.11 13.38
N LEU A 182 9.78 7.58 12.92
CA LEU A 182 9.44 7.59 11.49
C LEU A 182 9.98 8.81 10.73
N ALA A 183 10.45 9.87 11.40
CA ALA A 183 10.92 11.08 10.75
C ALA A 183 12.05 10.84 9.72
N PRO A 184 13.06 9.99 10.00
CA PRO A 184 14.05 9.63 8.99
C PRO A 184 13.41 8.95 7.77
N LEU A 185 12.49 8.01 7.99
CA LEU A 185 11.81 7.30 6.90
C LEU A 185 10.99 8.26 6.03
N LEU A 186 10.24 9.18 6.65
CA LEU A 186 9.45 10.21 5.96
C LEU A 186 10.35 11.17 5.16
N THR A 187 11.51 11.51 5.69
CA THR A 187 12.49 12.38 5.02
C THR A 187 13.03 11.73 3.73
N TRP A 188 13.30 10.43 3.77
CA TRP A 188 13.85 9.68 2.64
C TRP A 188 12.77 9.06 1.73
N GLN A 189 11.51 9.05 2.15
CA GLN A 189 10.39 8.47 1.40
C GLN A 189 10.34 8.95 -0.06
N PRO A 190 10.45 10.25 -0.39
CA PRO A 190 10.36 10.71 -1.78
C PRO A 190 11.45 10.13 -2.68
N PHE A 191 12.65 9.88 -2.13
CA PHE A 191 13.75 9.27 -2.87
C PHE A 191 13.46 7.80 -3.17
N PHE A 192 12.97 7.05 -2.19
CA PHE A 192 12.65 5.62 -2.36
C PHE A 192 11.45 5.41 -3.30
N THR A 193 10.37 6.18 -3.11
CA THR A 193 9.20 6.10 -3.99
C THR A 193 9.53 6.60 -5.39
N GLY A 194 10.37 7.63 -5.51
CA GLY A 194 10.86 8.15 -6.79
C GLY A 194 11.70 7.13 -7.55
N ALA A 195 12.65 6.46 -6.89
CA ALA A 195 13.47 5.41 -7.50
C ALA A 195 12.61 4.22 -7.96
N THR A 196 11.65 3.79 -7.14
CA THR A 196 10.73 2.70 -7.47
C THR A 196 9.82 3.08 -8.64
N THR A 197 9.33 4.33 -8.68
CA THR A 197 8.45 4.82 -9.75
C THR A 197 9.21 5.01 -11.05
N LEU A 198 10.46 5.47 -11.00
CA LEU A 198 11.34 5.52 -12.17
C LEU A 198 11.56 4.12 -12.75
N TRP A 199 11.77 3.13 -11.89
CA TRP A 199 11.89 1.74 -12.31
C TRP A 199 10.60 1.25 -13.00
N SER A 200 9.44 1.53 -12.42
CA SER A 200 8.13 1.27 -13.04
C SER A 200 8.00 1.94 -14.41
N ALA A 201 8.40 3.20 -14.54
CA ALA A 201 8.35 3.96 -15.78
C ALA A 201 9.18 3.32 -16.91
N ILE A 202 10.37 2.80 -16.59
CA ILE A 202 11.24 2.11 -17.55
C ILE A 202 10.57 0.83 -18.06
N ILE A 203 9.91 0.08 -17.18
CA ILE A 203 9.17 -1.14 -17.55
C ILE A 203 7.96 -0.78 -18.42
N TRP A 204 7.13 0.17 -18.01
CA TRP A 204 5.98 0.62 -18.78
C TRP A 204 6.37 1.13 -20.15
N ARG A 205 7.39 2.01 -20.24
CA ARG A 205 7.92 2.52 -21.50
C ARG A 205 8.32 1.38 -22.43
N SER A 206 9.05 0.40 -21.90
CA SER A 206 9.51 -0.75 -22.70
C SER A 206 8.35 -1.60 -23.20
N GLY A 207 7.34 -1.84 -22.36
CA GLY A 207 6.13 -2.56 -22.76
C GLY A 207 5.30 -1.81 -23.81
N LEU A 208 5.22 -0.48 -23.71
CA LEU A 208 4.56 0.34 -24.73
C LEU A 208 5.29 0.27 -26.08
N VAL A 209 6.62 0.32 -26.10
CA VAL A 209 7.38 0.21 -27.35
C VAL A 209 7.22 -1.18 -27.99
N HIS A 210 7.46 -2.25 -27.23
CA HIS A 210 7.61 -3.58 -27.81
C HIS A 210 6.29 -4.37 -27.86
N SER A 211 5.36 -4.11 -26.96
CA SER A 211 4.07 -4.81 -26.94
C SER A 211 2.91 -3.96 -27.44
N GLN A 212 3.02 -2.63 -27.49
CA GLN A 212 1.99 -1.76 -28.08
C GLN A 212 2.42 -1.12 -29.41
N GLY A 213 3.65 -1.34 -29.85
CA GLY A 213 4.15 -0.82 -31.14
C GLY A 213 4.35 0.70 -31.17
N LEU A 214 4.38 1.37 -30.01
CA LEU A 214 4.56 2.81 -29.96
C LEU A 214 6.01 3.20 -30.33
N ASP A 215 6.17 4.37 -30.94
CA ASP A 215 7.48 4.97 -31.09
C ASP A 215 8.07 5.38 -29.72
N ASN A 216 9.38 5.58 -29.69
CA ASN A 216 10.10 5.89 -28.45
C ASN A 216 9.62 7.18 -27.77
N GLY A 217 9.21 8.18 -28.53
CA GLY A 217 8.73 9.47 -28.01
C GLY A 217 7.38 9.32 -27.32
N SER A 218 6.40 8.75 -28.03
CA SER A 218 5.04 8.52 -27.52
C SER A 218 5.02 7.60 -26.30
N ALA A 219 5.83 6.53 -26.31
CA ALA A 219 5.97 5.63 -25.17
C ALA A 219 6.60 6.32 -23.94
N THR A 220 7.61 7.18 -24.16
CA THR A 220 8.25 7.94 -23.08
C THR A 220 7.28 8.97 -22.48
N LEU A 221 6.55 9.69 -23.32
CA LEU A 221 5.56 10.67 -22.87
C LEU A 221 4.45 10.00 -22.05
N THR A 222 3.91 8.88 -22.54
CA THR A 222 2.83 8.14 -21.87
C THR A 222 3.29 7.57 -20.54
N ALA A 223 4.37 6.77 -20.54
CA ALA A 223 4.88 6.14 -19.32
C ALA A 223 5.39 7.18 -18.32
N GLY A 224 6.08 8.22 -18.79
CA GLY A 224 6.60 9.29 -17.94
C GLY A 224 5.50 10.11 -17.28
N THR A 225 4.44 10.47 -18.01
CA THR A 225 3.30 11.22 -17.44
C THR A 225 2.63 10.40 -16.35
N ILE A 226 2.35 9.13 -16.61
CA ILE A 226 1.71 8.23 -15.63
C ILE A 226 2.62 8.04 -14.41
N ALA A 227 3.92 7.86 -14.61
CA ALA A 227 4.89 7.74 -13.53
C ALA A 227 4.97 9.00 -12.66
N VAL A 228 4.98 10.19 -13.25
CA VAL A 228 4.98 11.45 -12.49
C VAL A 228 3.70 11.58 -11.66
N LEU A 229 2.53 11.30 -12.25
CA LEU A 229 1.26 11.33 -11.53
C LEU A 229 1.24 10.31 -10.39
N PHE A 230 1.67 9.08 -10.66
CA PHE A 230 1.75 8.01 -9.67
C PHE A 230 2.69 8.38 -8.52
N TRP A 231 3.85 8.95 -8.83
CA TRP A 231 4.80 9.40 -7.81
C TRP A 231 4.23 10.52 -6.95
N ILE A 232 3.62 11.55 -7.55
CA ILE A 232 2.98 12.65 -6.80
C ILE A 232 1.89 12.11 -5.86
N LEU A 233 1.06 11.19 -6.34
CA LEU A 233 0.03 10.55 -5.52
C LEU A 233 0.61 9.70 -4.38
N SER A 234 1.85 9.21 -4.49
CA SER A 234 2.53 8.46 -3.42
C SER A 234 3.12 9.33 -2.31
N LEU A 235 3.09 10.66 -2.49
CA LEU A 235 3.63 11.63 -1.53
C LEU A 235 2.56 12.28 -0.64
N VAL A 236 1.28 11.97 -0.88
CA VAL A 236 0.12 12.54 -0.17
C VAL A 236 -0.55 11.54 0.76
#